data_AF-A0A943G4E5-F1
#
_entry.id   AF-A0A943G4E5-F1
#
_cell.length_a   1.000
_cell.length_b   1.000
_cell.length_c   1.000
_cell.angle_alpha   90.00
_cell.angle_beta   90.00
_cell.angle_gamma   90.00
#
_symmetry.space_group_name_H-M   'P 1'
#
loop_
_entity.id
_entity.type
_entity.pdbx_description
1 polymer ?
#
loop_
_entity_poly.entity_id
_entity_poly.type
_entity_poly.pdbx_seq_one_letter_code
_entity_poly.pdbx_strand_id
1 'polypeptide(L)'
;MAQTYEYVAICLFGLERLVGEEIEALGYEKTNVMDGRVTFRAGIDAMARANLWLRYAERVYLKMGEFPATDFTQLFDGTEALPWEDWIGREDSFPVKGDALRSQLFSVPDCQRIVKKAVARRLERAYGQRWFAETGVKYQIVFFLFRDVATLMIDTSGAPLYKRGYRTETGEAPLRETLAAAMARLSRPREEVLLWDPLCGSGTIPIEAALLMTNTAPGLHRTFACESFGAVSPAVFVQAREEAAAAVKKTSFEAYASDIDQTMVHMAQENIARAGMASYVRAFVKDARTIQTGGRRGTIVTNPPYGERLMTPEQAHELYTELGKQFATLDRWQMYILSADEDFPHWFHRRADKIRRVYNGRLRCFLYQYFRNADHAAKFEERRQTQKRGSSKSPTARVSSFDLRAGDKHNNVSGARVCQDHKRPKQAKNKGDA
;
A
#
# COMPACT_ATOMS: atom_id res chain seq x y z
N MET A 1 -29.54 -8.01 -10.56
CA MET A 1 -28.14 -7.51 -10.54
C MET A 1 -27.49 -8.09 -9.29
N ALA A 2 -26.24 -8.55 -9.36
CA ALA A 2 -25.55 -9.02 -8.17
C ALA A 2 -25.38 -7.86 -7.18
N GLN A 3 -25.60 -8.10 -5.89
CA GLN A 3 -25.42 -7.11 -4.85
C GLN A 3 -23.96 -6.66 -4.81
N THR A 4 -23.73 -5.35 -4.83
CA THR A 4 -22.39 -4.74 -4.73
C THR A 4 -22.17 -4.17 -3.35
N TYR A 5 -20.93 -4.26 -2.86
CA TYR A 5 -20.48 -3.74 -1.58
C TYR A 5 -19.30 -2.79 -1.78
N GLU A 6 -19.05 -1.92 -0.80
CA GLU A 6 -17.83 -1.13 -0.71
C GLU A 6 -16.82 -1.81 0.22
N TYR A 7 -15.58 -1.88 -0.23
CA TYR A 7 -14.47 -2.44 0.52
C TYR A 7 -13.37 -1.39 0.71
N VAL A 8 -12.62 -1.51 1.79
CA VAL A 8 -11.46 -0.65 2.08
C VAL A 8 -10.24 -1.53 2.29
N ALA A 9 -9.25 -1.40 1.42
CA ALA A 9 -7.92 -1.98 1.63
C ALA A 9 -7.01 -0.91 2.26
N ILE A 10 -6.58 -1.13 3.51
CA ILE A 10 -5.60 -0.25 4.15
C ILE A 10 -4.18 -0.70 3.82
N CYS A 11 -3.22 0.22 3.78
CA CYS A 11 -1.82 -0.07 3.44
C CYS A 11 -0.85 0.92 4.09
N LEU A 12 0.45 0.63 3.96
CA LEU A 12 1.51 1.55 4.37
C LEU A 12 1.53 2.78 3.47
N PHE A 13 1.83 3.95 4.03
CA PHE A 13 1.88 5.19 3.24
C PHE A 13 2.88 5.09 2.08
N GLY A 14 2.42 5.53 0.91
CA GLY A 14 3.15 5.43 -0.34
C GLY A 14 2.84 4.15 -1.13
N LEU A 15 2.16 3.15 -0.57
CA LEU A 15 1.81 1.92 -1.28
C LEU A 15 0.43 1.95 -1.93
N GLU A 16 -0.34 3.02 -1.77
CA GLU A 16 -1.73 3.17 -2.23
C GLU A 16 -1.85 2.91 -3.74
N ARG A 17 -0.88 3.41 -4.51
CA ARG A 17 -0.83 3.19 -5.96
C ARG A 17 -0.66 1.70 -6.30
N LEU A 18 0.17 0.97 -5.56
CA LEU A 18 0.39 -0.46 -5.80
C LEU A 18 -0.84 -1.29 -5.42
N VAL A 19 -1.46 -0.98 -4.27
CA VAL A 19 -2.73 -1.62 -3.87
C VAL A 19 -3.82 -1.34 -4.90
N GLY A 20 -3.91 -0.11 -5.39
CA GLY A 20 -4.86 0.25 -6.44
C GLY A 20 -4.66 -0.55 -7.73
N GLU A 21 -3.40 -0.74 -8.15
CA GLU A 21 -3.07 -1.59 -9.30
C GLU A 21 -3.48 -3.06 -9.08
N GLU A 22 -3.33 -3.60 -7.87
CA GLU A 22 -3.79 -4.97 -7.56
C GLU A 22 -5.31 -5.10 -7.58
N ILE A 23 -6.03 -4.10 -7.06
CA ILE A 23 -7.50 -4.06 -7.09
C ILE A 23 -8.02 -4.05 -8.53
N GLU A 24 -7.42 -3.22 -9.40
CA GLU A 24 -7.76 -3.19 -10.82
C GLU A 24 -7.41 -4.49 -11.53
N ALA A 25 -6.28 -5.12 -11.19
CA ALA A 25 -5.89 -6.41 -11.75
C ALA A 25 -6.85 -7.55 -11.37
N LEU A 26 -7.55 -7.44 -10.23
CA LEU A 26 -8.62 -8.38 -9.85
C LEU A 26 -9.96 -8.09 -10.56
N GLY A 27 -10.04 -7.00 -11.33
CA GLY A 27 -11.22 -6.59 -12.08
C GLY A 27 -12.17 -5.67 -11.31
N TYR A 28 -11.72 -5.07 -10.19
CA TYR A 28 -12.58 -4.24 -9.35
C TYR A 28 -12.39 -2.74 -9.61
N GLU A 29 -13.45 -1.98 -9.41
CA GLU A 29 -13.46 -0.52 -9.59
C GLU A 29 -13.01 0.19 -8.30
N LYS A 30 -11.94 0.97 -8.38
CA LYS A 30 -11.55 1.88 -7.30
C LYS A 30 -12.49 3.07 -7.25
N THR A 31 -13.04 3.35 -6.09
CA THR A 31 -13.93 4.49 -5.89
C THR A 31 -13.25 5.66 -5.18
N ASN A 32 -12.23 5.39 -4.37
CA ASN A 32 -11.47 6.43 -3.68
C ASN A 32 -10.05 5.98 -3.35
N VAL A 33 -9.11 6.92 -3.36
CA VAL A 33 -7.72 6.71 -2.91
C VAL A 33 -7.35 7.88 -2.01
N MET A 34 -6.93 7.58 -0.78
CA MET A 34 -6.35 8.56 0.13
C MET A 34 -5.17 7.94 0.86
N ASP A 35 -4.38 8.75 1.56
CA ASP A 35 -3.18 8.27 2.26
C ASP A 35 -3.49 7.05 3.14
N GLY A 36 -2.79 5.94 2.86
CA GLY A 36 -2.89 4.67 3.58
C GLY A 36 -4.14 3.84 3.31
N ARG A 37 -5.00 4.19 2.33
CA ARG A 37 -6.16 3.36 1.97
C ARG A 37 -6.63 3.50 0.52
N VAL A 38 -7.21 2.41 0.01
CA VAL A 38 -7.93 2.38 -1.26
C VAL A 38 -9.32 1.81 -1.02
N THR A 39 -10.36 2.53 -1.45
CA THR A 39 -11.75 2.08 -1.42
C THR A 39 -12.14 1.59 -2.81
N PHE A 40 -12.86 0.48 -2.89
CA PHE A 40 -13.28 -0.13 -4.14
C PHE A 40 -14.66 -0.79 -4.01
N ARG A 41 -15.33 -1.00 -5.15
CA ARG A 41 -16.63 -1.66 -5.25
C ARG A 41 -16.50 -3.01 -5.92
N ALA A 42 -17.15 -4.01 -5.33
CA ALA A 42 -17.17 -5.36 -5.86
C ALA A 42 -18.32 -6.20 -5.28
N GLY A 43 -18.52 -7.40 -5.83
CA GLY A 43 -19.43 -8.40 -5.26
C GLY A 43 -18.86 -9.08 -4.02
N ILE A 44 -19.65 -9.97 -3.42
CA ILE A 44 -19.27 -10.70 -2.18
C ILE A 44 -17.99 -11.54 -2.36
N ASP A 45 -17.74 -12.02 -3.58
CA ASP A 45 -16.56 -12.82 -3.94
C ASP A 45 -15.24 -12.09 -3.72
N ALA A 46 -15.27 -10.75 -3.80
CA ALA A 46 -14.10 -9.92 -3.54
C ALA A 46 -13.60 -10.04 -2.11
N MET A 47 -14.46 -10.43 -1.16
CA MET A 47 -14.03 -10.67 0.22
C MET A 47 -12.98 -11.79 0.27
N ALA A 48 -13.15 -12.87 -0.50
CA ALA A 48 -12.17 -13.94 -0.61
C ALA A 48 -10.99 -13.53 -1.49
N ARG A 49 -11.27 -13.06 -2.72
CA ARG A 49 -10.21 -12.77 -3.72
C ARG A 49 -9.27 -11.66 -3.25
N ALA A 50 -9.77 -10.58 -2.65
CA ALA A 50 -8.92 -9.49 -2.16
C ALA A 50 -8.03 -9.92 -0.98
N ASN A 51 -8.57 -10.70 -0.03
CA ASN A 51 -7.76 -11.22 1.09
C ASN A 51 -6.69 -12.22 0.62
N LEU A 52 -6.98 -13.01 -0.42
CA LEU A 52 -6.02 -13.95 -1.01
C LEU A 52 -4.91 -13.24 -1.80
N TRP A 53 -5.25 -12.22 -2.59
CA TRP A 53 -4.38 -11.71 -3.64
C TRP A 53 -3.64 -10.41 -3.33
N LEU A 54 -4.17 -9.53 -2.46
CA LEU A 54 -3.53 -8.23 -2.23
C LEU A 54 -2.22 -8.39 -1.44
N ARG A 55 -1.08 -8.15 -2.09
CA ARG A 55 0.27 -8.28 -1.51
C ARG A 55 0.69 -7.06 -0.71
N TYR A 56 0.19 -5.88 -1.10
CA TYR A 56 0.62 -4.60 -0.52
C TYR A 56 -0.37 -4.03 0.51
N ALA A 57 -1.56 -4.63 0.62
CA ALA A 57 -2.53 -4.27 1.64
C ALA A 57 -2.17 -4.88 3.00
N GLU A 58 -2.47 -4.15 4.07
CA GLU A 58 -2.30 -4.61 5.45
C GLU A 58 -3.55 -5.36 5.94
N ARG A 59 -4.74 -4.92 5.52
CA ARG A 59 -6.05 -5.52 5.81
C ARG A 59 -7.06 -5.11 4.75
N VAL A 60 -8.10 -5.93 4.57
CA VAL A 60 -9.31 -5.63 3.79
C VAL A 60 -10.49 -5.55 4.73
N TYR A 61 -11.29 -4.51 4.56
CA TYR A 61 -12.48 -4.24 5.34
C TYR A 61 -13.71 -4.18 4.45
N LEU A 62 -14.84 -4.66 4.96
CA LEU A 62 -16.15 -4.34 4.41
C LEU A 62 -16.59 -2.98 4.98
N LYS A 63 -16.92 -2.02 4.13
CA LYS A 63 -17.43 -0.70 4.55
C LYS A 63 -18.93 -0.78 4.76
N MET A 64 -19.36 -0.56 6.00
CA MET A 64 -20.78 -0.55 6.39
C MET A 64 -21.43 0.81 6.08
N GLY A 65 -20.68 1.90 6.26
CA GLY A 65 -21.19 3.24 5.98
C GLY A 65 -20.18 4.33 6.32
N GLU A 66 -20.52 5.55 5.91
CA GLU A 66 -19.73 6.74 6.18
C GLU A 66 -20.65 7.95 6.35
N PHE A 67 -20.43 8.75 7.40
CA PHE A 67 -21.29 9.88 7.74
C PHE A 67 -20.54 10.93 8.59
N PRO A 68 -20.96 12.20 8.58
CA PRO A 68 -20.44 13.22 9.50
C PRO A 68 -20.77 12.89 10.97
N ALA A 69 -19.81 13.12 11.86
CA ALA A 69 -19.96 12.94 13.30
C ALA A 69 -19.07 13.94 14.07
N THR A 70 -19.64 15.09 14.43
CA THR A 70 -18.99 16.13 15.25
C THR A 70 -19.23 15.93 16.74
N ASP A 71 -20.27 15.17 17.11
CA ASP A 71 -20.63 14.85 18.49
C ASP A 71 -21.04 13.37 18.66
N PHE A 72 -21.14 12.92 19.91
CA PHE A 72 -21.46 11.53 20.22
C PHE A 72 -22.89 11.11 19.83
N THR A 73 -23.83 12.05 19.72
CA THR A 73 -25.19 11.76 19.28
C THR A 73 -25.18 11.42 17.80
N GLN A 74 -24.51 12.22 16.97
CA GLN A 74 -24.34 11.94 15.55
C GLN A 74 -23.59 10.63 15.29
N LEU A 75 -22.54 10.35 16.07
CA LEU A 75 -21.83 9.07 15.99
C LEU A 75 -22.76 7.89 16.33
N PHE A 76 -23.59 8.03 17.36
CA PHE A 76 -24.55 7.01 17.77
C PHE A 76 -25.61 6.77 16.69
N ASP A 77 -26.32 7.84 16.28
CA ASP A 77 -27.44 7.77 15.34
C ASP A 77 -26.99 7.26 13.97
N GLY A 78 -25.86 7.76 13.46
CA GLY A 78 -25.29 7.31 12.20
C GLY A 78 -24.84 5.85 12.25
N THR A 79 -24.28 5.40 13.38
CA THR A 79 -23.90 3.98 13.56
C THR A 79 -25.13 3.09 13.65
N GLU A 80 -26.16 3.47 14.41
CA GLU A 80 -27.41 2.71 14.58
C GLU A 80 -28.19 2.55 13.25
N ALA A 81 -28.08 3.55 12.36
CA ALA A 81 -28.78 3.54 11.08
C ALA A 81 -28.27 2.46 10.10
N LEU A 82 -27.04 1.97 10.26
CA LEU A 82 -26.43 0.98 9.36
C LEU A 82 -27.04 -0.42 9.53
N PRO A 83 -27.12 -1.25 8.46
CA PRO A 83 -27.75 -2.57 8.51
C PRO A 83 -26.79 -3.64 9.09
N TRP A 84 -26.50 -3.56 10.38
CA TRP A 84 -25.60 -4.50 11.06
C TRP A 84 -26.14 -5.94 11.09
N GLU A 85 -27.45 -6.10 11.14
CA GLU A 85 -28.15 -7.39 11.16
C GLU A 85 -27.99 -8.20 9.87
N ASP A 86 -27.58 -7.57 8.76
CA ASP A 86 -27.27 -8.27 7.52
C ASP A 86 -25.98 -9.12 7.64
N TRP A 87 -25.17 -8.87 8.67
CA TRP A 87 -23.86 -9.50 8.86
C TRP A 87 -23.69 -10.15 10.22
N ILE A 88 -24.12 -9.49 11.30
CA ILE A 88 -23.87 -9.93 12.67
C ILE A 88 -25.09 -10.65 13.19
N GLY A 89 -24.98 -11.96 13.42
CA GLY A 89 -26.05 -12.81 13.94
C GLY A 89 -26.32 -12.60 15.44
N ARG A 90 -27.35 -13.29 15.94
CA ARG A 90 -27.86 -13.15 17.32
C ARG A 90 -26.88 -13.53 18.43
N GLU A 91 -25.98 -14.46 18.12
CA GLU A 91 -25.00 -14.99 19.07
C GLU A 91 -23.58 -14.44 18.82
N ASP A 92 -23.37 -13.74 17.70
CA ASP A 92 -22.06 -13.33 17.24
C ASP A 92 -21.42 -12.26 18.13
N SER A 93 -20.09 -12.25 18.18
CA SER A 93 -19.31 -11.26 18.92
C SER A 93 -18.95 -10.08 18.03
N PHE A 94 -19.12 -8.86 18.54
CA PHE A 94 -18.90 -7.64 17.77
C PHE A 94 -18.04 -6.61 18.54
N PRO A 95 -16.78 -6.93 18.86
CA PRO A 95 -15.90 -6.00 19.54
C PRO A 95 -15.59 -4.81 18.63
N VAL A 96 -15.36 -3.64 19.23
CA VAL A 96 -15.11 -2.40 18.51
C VAL A 96 -13.67 -1.94 18.75
N LYS A 97 -12.97 -1.61 17.68
CA LYS A 97 -11.69 -0.89 17.70
C LYS A 97 -11.76 0.26 16.70
N GLY A 98 -10.79 1.17 16.72
CA GLY A 98 -10.75 2.25 15.77
C GLY A 98 -9.76 3.32 16.15
N ASP A 99 -9.68 4.33 15.30
CA ASP A 99 -8.80 5.48 15.46
C ASP A 99 -9.56 6.77 15.12
N ALA A 100 -9.18 7.87 15.76
CA ALA A 100 -9.69 9.20 15.47
C ALA A 100 -8.52 10.14 15.18
N LEU A 101 -8.58 10.87 14.06
CA LEU A 101 -7.53 11.77 13.61
C LEU A 101 -8.14 13.09 13.14
N ARG A 102 -7.64 14.22 13.65
CA ARG A 102 -8.10 15.57 13.25
C ARG A 102 -9.62 15.72 13.29
N SER A 103 -10.24 15.21 14.36
CA SER A 103 -11.70 15.25 14.55
C SER A 103 -12.01 15.74 15.97
N GLN A 104 -13.18 16.34 16.17
CA GLN A 104 -13.68 16.82 17.46
C GLN A 104 -13.85 15.67 18.45
N LEU A 105 -14.34 14.53 17.96
CA LEU A 105 -14.35 13.27 18.71
C LEU A 105 -12.97 12.63 18.68
N PHE A 106 -12.11 13.00 19.64
CA PHE A 106 -10.73 12.48 19.74
C PHE A 106 -10.57 11.31 20.73
N SER A 107 -11.50 11.15 21.69
CA SER A 107 -11.44 10.07 22.67
C SER A 107 -11.82 8.74 22.04
N VAL A 108 -10.81 7.96 21.63
CA VAL A 108 -10.98 6.63 21.03
C VAL A 108 -11.78 5.69 21.94
N PRO A 109 -11.52 5.58 23.26
CA PRO A 109 -12.32 4.71 24.14
C PRO A 109 -13.80 5.10 24.22
N ASP A 110 -14.10 6.40 24.23
CA ASP A 110 -15.49 6.85 24.22
C ASP A 110 -16.18 6.54 22.89
N CYS A 111 -15.50 6.78 21.77
CA CYS A 111 -16.01 6.40 20.45
C CYS A 111 -16.30 4.90 20.36
N GLN A 112 -15.40 4.05 20.88
CA GLN A 112 -15.61 2.59 20.95
C GLN A 112 -16.89 2.25 21.72
N ARG A 113 -17.09 2.84 22.89
CA ARG A 113 -18.28 2.63 23.72
C ARG A 113 -19.56 3.08 23.05
N ILE A 114 -19.54 4.25 22.40
CA ILE A 114 -20.70 4.80 21.67
C ILE A 114 -21.06 3.92 20.47
N VAL A 115 -20.08 3.56 19.64
CA VAL A 115 -20.29 2.65 18.50
C VAL A 115 -20.82 1.31 18.98
N LYS A 116 -20.22 0.70 20.01
CA LYS A 116 -20.69 -0.58 20.58
C LYS A 116 -22.15 -0.51 21.03
N LYS A 117 -22.53 0.57 21.71
CA LYS A 117 -23.90 0.80 22.18
C LYS A 117 -24.87 0.96 21.01
N ALA A 118 -24.50 1.71 19.97
CA ALA A 118 -25.33 1.94 18.79
C ALA A 118 -25.58 0.65 18.01
N VAL A 119 -24.54 -0.17 17.80
CA VAL A 119 -24.66 -1.47 17.15
C VAL A 119 -25.56 -2.40 17.96
N ALA A 120 -25.34 -2.51 19.28
CA ALA A 120 -26.19 -3.32 20.14
C ALA A 120 -27.67 -2.88 20.08
N ARG A 121 -27.92 -1.57 20.00
CA ARG A 121 -29.28 -1.03 19.87
C ARG A 121 -29.92 -1.38 18.53
N ARG A 122 -29.17 -1.31 17.41
CA ARG A 122 -29.65 -1.73 16.10
C ARG A 122 -30.03 -3.22 16.11
N LEU A 123 -29.14 -4.06 16.61
CA LEU A 123 -29.37 -5.51 16.70
C LEU A 123 -30.53 -5.84 17.66
N GLU A 124 -30.68 -5.11 18.78
CA GLU A 124 -31.81 -5.27 19.71
C GLU A 124 -33.15 -5.08 18.98
N ARG A 125 -33.27 -4.02 18.16
CA ARG A 125 -34.48 -3.73 17.38
C ARG A 125 -34.73 -4.79 16.30
N ALA A 126 -33.69 -5.20 15.59
CA ALA A 126 -33.81 -6.20 14.51
C ALA A 126 -34.19 -7.59 15.04
N TYR A 127 -33.69 -7.96 16.21
CA TYR A 127 -33.81 -9.31 16.75
C TYR A 127 -34.82 -9.47 17.88
N GLY A 128 -35.30 -8.37 18.46
CA GLY A 128 -36.16 -8.42 19.66
C GLY A 128 -35.41 -8.94 20.90
N GLN A 129 -34.09 -8.77 20.96
CA GLN A 129 -33.21 -9.36 21.97
C GLN A 129 -32.42 -8.28 22.70
N ARG A 130 -32.51 -8.24 24.03
CA ARG A 130 -31.84 -7.22 24.85
C ARG A 130 -30.42 -7.57 25.26
N TRP A 131 -30.12 -8.85 25.39
CA TRP A 131 -28.84 -9.35 25.89
C TRP A 131 -28.14 -10.17 24.81
N PHE A 132 -26.90 -9.83 24.49
CA PHE A 132 -26.06 -10.54 23.52
C PHE A 132 -24.96 -11.29 24.26
N ALA A 133 -24.93 -12.62 24.12
CA ALA A 133 -23.92 -13.45 24.77
C ALA A 133 -22.53 -13.30 24.14
N GLU A 134 -22.47 -12.91 22.86
CA GLU A 134 -21.22 -12.73 22.09
C GLU A 134 -20.32 -13.98 22.08
N THR A 135 -20.92 -15.17 21.98
CA THR A 135 -20.25 -16.48 21.99
C THR A 135 -19.99 -17.05 20.60
N GLY A 136 -20.59 -16.47 19.56
CA GLY A 136 -20.51 -16.90 18.18
C GLY A 136 -19.30 -16.36 17.42
N VAL A 137 -19.45 -16.16 16.11
CA VAL A 137 -18.38 -15.70 15.22
C VAL A 137 -17.99 -14.25 15.57
N LYS A 138 -16.70 -13.95 15.50
CA LYS A 138 -16.19 -12.60 15.77
C LYS A 138 -16.25 -11.71 14.53
N TYR A 139 -17.14 -10.72 14.55
CA TYR A 139 -17.18 -9.59 13.63
C TYR A 139 -16.49 -8.38 14.26
N GLN A 140 -15.18 -8.25 14.04
CA GLN A 140 -14.44 -7.12 14.57
C GLN A 140 -14.85 -5.84 13.83
N ILE A 141 -15.59 -4.98 14.53
CA ILE A 141 -15.97 -3.66 14.05
C ILE A 141 -14.77 -2.73 14.15
N VAL A 142 -14.57 -1.94 13.10
CA VAL A 142 -13.53 -0.92 12.98
C VAL A 142 -14.19 0.40 12.62
N PHE A 143 -13.98 1.44 13.43
CA PHE A 143 -14.29 2.81 13.03
C PHE A 143 -13.02 3.59 12.69
N PHE A 144 -13.16 4.56 11.80
CA PHE A 144 -12.13 5.56 11.56
C PHE A 144 -12.78 6.93 11.47
N LEU A 145 -12.42 7.84 12.35
CA LEU A 145 -12.85 9.23 12.31
C LEU A 145 -11.75 10.11 11.73
N PHE A 146 -12.06 10.82 10.65
CA PHE A 146 -11.13 11.77 10.05
C PHE A 146 -11.82 13.01 9.56
N ARG A 147 -11.38 14.18 10.07
CA ARG A 147 -11.99 15.48 9.76
C ARG A 147 -13.50 15.44 9.98
N ASP A 148 -13.90 14.93 11.14
CA ASP A 148 -15.29 14.80 11.58
C ASP A 148 -16.17 13.91 10.69
N VAL A 149 -15.58 13.03 9.87
CA VAL A 149 -16.29 12.00 9.11
C VAL A 149 -15.96 10.62 9.68
N ALA A 150 -16.98 9.88 10.12
CA ALA A 150 -16.85 8.53 10.63
C ALA A 150 -17.08 7.51 9.51
N THR A 151 -16.12 6.62 9.29
CA THR A 151 -16.26 5.44 8.43
C THR A 151 -16.36 4.19 9.31
N LEU A 152 -17.43 3.41 9.18
CA LEU A 152 -17.70 2.20 9.94
C LEU A 152 -17.48 0.97 9.06
N MET A 153 -16.79 -0.03 9.59
CA MET A 153 -16.29 -1.17 8.81
C MET A 153 -16.28 -2.48 9.63
N ILE A 154 -16.24 -3.62 8.93
CA ILE A 154 -16.01 -4.96 9.50
C ILE A 154 -14.67 -5.51 8.98
N ASP A 155 -13.84 -6.03 9.89
CA ASP A 155 -12.53 -6.63 9.59
C ASP A 155 -12.69 -8.00 8.92
N THR A 156 -12.43 -8.08 7.62
CA THR A 156 -12.54 -9.35 6.88
C THR A 156 -11.26 -10.18 6.98
N SER A 157 -10.10 -9.55 7.19
CA SER A 157 -8.81 -10.25 7.20
C SER A 157 -8.52 -10.99 8.50
N GLY A 158 -8.90 -10.43 9.66
CA GLY A 158 -8.60 -11.03 10.97
C GLY A 158 -7.15 -10.80 11.42
N ALA A 159 -6.21 -11.70 11.10
CA ALA A 159 -4.79 -11.39 11.27
C ALA A 159 -4.32 -10.47 10.14
N PRO A 160 -3.39 -9.51 10.36
CA PRO A 160 -2.91 -8.64 9.29
C PRO A 160 -2.43 -9.44 8.08
N LEU A 161 -2.71 -8.96 6.88
CA LEU A 161 -2.32 -9.60 5.62
C LEU A 161 -0.81 -9.76 5.51
N TYR A 162 -0.05 -8.92 6.21
CA TYR A 162 1.38 -9.09 6.22
C TYR A 162 1.86 -10.41 6.85
N LYS A 163 1.05 -11.10 7.67
CA LYS A 163 1.43 -12.40 8.26
C LYS A 163 1.12 -13.57 7.32
N ARG A 164 1.94 -13.80 6.29
CA ARG A 164 1.66 -14.78 5.21
C ARG A 164 1.54 -16.22 5.72
N GLY A 165 2.22 -16.53 6.83
CA GLY A 165 2.27 -17.85 7.45
C GLY A 165 3.63 -18.53 7.35
N TYR A 166 4.52 -18.06 6.47
CA TYR A 166 5.85 -18.66 6.33
C TYR A 166 6.85 -18.24 7.42
N ARG A 167 6.60 -17.12 8.13
CA ARG A 167 7.49 -16.61 9.18
C ARG A 167 6.92 -16.94 10.56
N THR A 168 7.69 -17.69 11.34
CA THR A 168 7.37 -18.08 12.74
C THR A 168 7.90 -17.08 13.76
N GLU A 169 8.84 -16.23 13.35
CA GLU A 169 9.50 -15.20 14.15
C GLU A 169 8.53 -14.17 14.75
N THR A 170 8.64 -13.96 16.05
CA THR A 170 8.10 -12.78 16.74
C THR A 170 9.26 -12.00 17.36
N GLY A 171 9.94 -11.20 16.53
CA GLY A 171 11.00 -10.28 16.95
C GLY A 171 10.61 -8.82 16.75
N GLU A 172 11.31 -7.91 17.43
CA GLU A 172 11.08 -6.47 17.24
C GLU A 172 11.64 -5.98 15.90
N ALA A 173 10.72 -5.59 15.02
CA ALA A 173 10.94 -4.83 13.78
C ALA A 173 11.60 -5.54 12.56
N PRO A 174 11.24 -6.78 12.20
CA PRO A 174 11.55 -7.29 10.86
C PRO A 174 10.81 -6.47 9.79
N LEU A 175 11.42 -6.33 8.61
CA LEU A 175 10.78 -5.73 7.44
C LEU A 175 9.40 -6.38 7.22
N ARG A 176 8.34 -5.56 7.18
CA ARG A 176 7.00 -6.06 6.84
C ARG A 176 7.03 -6.65 5.45
N GLU A 177 6.48 -7.84 5.28
CA GLU A 177 6.56 -8.52 4.00
C GLU A 177 5.68 -7.79 2.94
N THR A 178 4.76 -6.88 3.33
CA THR A 178 4.01 -5.98 2.43
C THR A 178 4.93 -4.95 1.79
N LEU A 179 5.85 -4.39 2.58
CA LEU A 179 6.90 -3.50 2.11
C LEU A 179 7.95 -4.27 1.29
N ALA A 180 8.33 -5.48 1.70
CA ALA A 180 9.24 -6.32 0.95
C ALA A 180 8.67 -6.70 -0.43
N ALA A 181 7.40 -7.08 -0.50
CA ALA A 181 6.70 -7.31 -1.77
C ALA A 181 6.68 -6.04 -2.63
N ALA A 182 6.46 -4.86 -2.04
CA ALA A 182 6.49 -3.60 -2.76
C ALA A 182 7.90 -3.30 -3.30
N MET A 183 8.96 -3.55 -2.51
CA MET A 183 10.35 -3.41 -2.95
C MET A 183 10.65 -4.34 -4.13
N ALA A 184 10.26 -5.62 -4.02
CA ALA A 184 10.39 -6.59 -5.12
C ALA A 184 9.63 -6.12 -6.37
N ARG A 185 8.38 -5.66 -6.24
CA ARG A 185 7.62 -5.16 -7.38
C ARG A 185 8.26 -3.94 -8.06
N LEU A 186 8.81 -3.02 -7.26
CA LEU A 186 9.46 -1.80 -7.74
C LEU A 186 10.83 -2.07 -8.37
N SER A 187 11.51 -3.15 -7.97
CA SER A 187 12.78 -3.59 -8.56
C SER A 187 12.63 -4.26 -9.92
N ARG A 188 11.38 -4.61 -10.30
CA ARG A 188 11.02 -5.23 -11.59
C ARG A 188 11.86 -6.49 -11.86
N PRO A 189 11.69 -7.55 -11.03
CA PRO A 189 12.34 -8.83 -11.25
C PRO A 189 11.99 -9.37 -12.63
N ARG A 190 12.96 -10.07 -13.21
CA ARG A 190 12.90 -10.62 -14.56
C ARG A 190 13.52 -12.00 -14.54
N GLU A 191 13.04 -12.83 -15.45
CA GLU A 191 13.72 -14.07 -15.80
C GLU A 191 15.14 -13.79 -16.30
N GLU A 192 16.06 -14.73 -16.05
CA GLU A 192 17.48 -14.63 -16.42
C GLU A 192 18.26 -13.43 -15.82
N VAL A 193 17.66 -12.70 -14.87
CA VAL A 193 18.31 -11.62 -14.11
C VAL A 193 18.29 -12.02 -12.64
N LEU A 194 19.47 -12.23 -12.06
CA LEU A 194 19.59 -12.63 -10.65
C LEU A 194 19.09 -11.51 -9.74
N LEU A 195 18.12 -11.80 -8.89
CA LEU A 195 17.82 -10.92 -7.75
C LEU A 195 18.71 -11.33 -6.57
N TRP A 196 19.41 -10.39 -5.96
CA TRP A 196 20.22 -10.69 -4.77
C TRP A 196 19.89 -9.72 -3.64
N ASP A 197 19.48 -10.27 -2.50
CA ASP A 197 19.52 -9.56 -1.22
C ASP A 197 20.76 -9.99 -0.42
N PRO A 198 21.85 -9.19 -0.42
CA PRO A 198 23.10 -9.55 0.25
C PRO A 198 23.13 -9.25 1.75
N LEU A 199 22.07 -8.65 2.31
CA LEU A 199 21.85 -8.48 3.75
C LEU A 199 20.44 -8.98 4.09
N CYS A 200 20.16 -10.25 3.77
CA CYS A 200 18.79 -10.74 3.66
C CYS A 200 18.08 -10.91 4.99
N GLY A 201 18.82 -10.95 6.11
CA GLY A 201 18.28 -11.37 7.40
C GLY A 201 17.50 -12.67 7.24
N SER A 202 16.21 -12.64 7.58
CA SER A 202 15.30 -13.79 7.52
C SER A 202 14.77 -14.15 6.12
N GLY A 203 15.31 -13.55 5.05
CA GLY A 203 15.01 -13.90 3.65
C GLY A 203 13.72 -13.30 3.08
N THR A 204 13.16 -12.28 3.74
CA THR A 204 11.81 -11.76 3.42
C THR A 204 11.70 -11.18 1.99
N ILE A 205 12.67 -10.38 1.53
CA ILE A 205 12.61 -9.76 0.19
C ILE A 205 12.70 -10.82 -0.93
N PRO A 206 13.68 -11.75 -0.92
CA PRO A 206 13.74 -12.81 -1.93
C PRO A 206 12.51 -13.72 -1.97
N ILE A 207 11.91 -14.05 -0.82
CA ILE A 207 10.68 -14.85 -0.75
C ILE A 207 9.53 -14.12 -1.46
N GLU A 208 9.29 -12.85 -1.13
CA GLU A 208 8.21 -12.08 -1.74
C GLU A 208 8.44 -11.83 -3.24
N ALA A 209 9.71 -11.73 -3.68
CA ALA A 209 10.05 -11.68 -5.10
C ALA A 209 9.72 -13.00 -5.81
N ALA A 210 10.04 -14.15 -5.21
CA ALA A 210 9.70 -15.46 -5.75
C ALA A 210 8.18 -15.69 -5.81
N LEU A 211 7.44 -15.30 -4.77
CA LEU A 211 5.97 -15.33 -4.74
C LEU A 211 5.37 -14.46 -5.85
N LEU A 212 5.94 -13.28 -6.10
CA LEU A 212 5.54 -12.40 -7.20
C LEU A 212 5.80 -13.05 -8.57
N MET A 213 7.00 -13.59 -8.78
CA MET A 213 7.41 -14.15 -10.09
C MET A 213 6.72 -15.46 -10.43
N THR A 214 6.38 -16.26 -9.42
CA THR A 214 5.55 -17.47 -9.57
C THR A 214 4.05 -17.15 -9.61
N ASN A 215 3.66 -15.88 -9.46
CA ASN A 215 2.27 -15.45 -9.35
C ASN A 215 1.49 -16.18 -8.23
N THR A 216 2.18 -16.59 -7.17
CA THR A 216 1.58 -17.29 -6.03
C THR A 216 0.88 -16.29 -5.13
N ALA A 217 -0.42 -16.46 -4.88
CA ALA A 217 -1.19 -15.54 -4.04
C ALA A 217 -0.64 -15.52 -2.59
N PRO A 218 -0.39 -14.33 -1.99
CA PRO A 218 0.21 -14.22 -0.65
C PRO A 218 -0.66 -14.84 0.46
N GLY A 219 -1.96 -14.96 0.22
CA GLY A 219 -2.93 -15.52 1.15
C GLY A 219 -3.21 -17.02 0.99
N LEU A 220 -2.57 -17.70 0.04
CA LEU A 220 -2.97 -19.05 -0.40
C LEU A 220 -2.97 -20.09 0.74
N HIS A 221 -2.03 -19.98 1.68
CA HIS A 221 -1.80 -20.95 2.75
C HIS A 221 -2.19 -20.45 4.15
N ARG A 222 -3.05 -19.44 4.23
CA ARG A 222 -3.55 -18.89 5.51
C ARG A 222 -5.06 -18.75 5.52
N THR A 223 -5.60 -18.51 6.70
CA THR A 223 -7.03 -18.25 6.92
C THR A 223 -7.33 -16.77 7.19
N PHE A 224 -8.59 -16.40 7.00
CA PHE A 224 -9.14 -15.06 7.19
C PHE A 224 -10.38 -15.09 8.08
N ALA A 225 -10.66 -13.97 8.77
CA ALA A 225 -11.84 -13.88 9.63
C ALA A 225 -13.16 -14.10 8.87
N CYS A 226 -13.23 -13.60 7.64
CA CYS A 226 -14.42 -13.71 6.79
C CYS A 226 -14.75 -15.13 6.31
N GLU A 227 -13.86 -16.11 6.46
CA GLU A 227 -14.18 -17.52 6.16
C GLU A 227 -15.25 -18.09 7.11
N SER A 228 -15.41 -17.47 8.29
CA SER A 228 -16.46 -17.85 9.26
C SER A 228 -17.73 -17.01 9.15
N PHE A 229 -17.82 -16.03 8.24
CA PHE A 229 -18.98 -15.14 8.18
C PHE A 229 -20.17 -15.84 7.55
N GLY A 230 -21.30 -15.90 8.26
CA GLY A 230 -22.49 -16.64 7.82
C GLY A 230 -23.12 -16.12 6.52
N ALA A 231 -22.91 -14.83 6.21
CA ALA A 231 -23.35 -14.20 4.96
C ALA A 231 -22.52 -14.61 3.73
N VAL A 232 -21.38 -15.30 3.92
CA VAL A 232 -20.47 -15.70 2.84
C VAL A 232 -20.54 -17.21 2.65
N SER A 233 -20.89 -17.64 1.44
CA SER A 233 -20.89 -19.07 1.11
C SER A 233 -19.45 -19.64 1.17
N PRO A 234 -19.22 -20.79 1.82
CA PRO A 234 -17.90 -21.44 1.81
C PRO A 234 -17.35 -21.71 0.39
N ALA A 235 -18.24 -21.91 -0.59
CA ALA A 235 -17.85 -22.14 -1.99
C ALA A 235 -17.07 -20.96 -2.59
N VAL A 236 -17.30 -19.73 -2.12
CA VAL A 236 -16.58 -18.53 -2.57
C VAL A 236 -15.08 -18.66 -2.28
N PHE A 237 -14.71 -19.16 -1.09
CA PHE A 237 -13.31 -19.34 -0.72
C PHE A 237 -12.68 -20.54 -1.42
N VAL A 238 -13.43 -21.63 -1.59
CA VAL A 238 -12.97 -22.79 -2.36
C VAL A 238 -12.60 -22.37 -3.78
N GLN A 239 -13.52 -21.70 -4.49
CA GLN A 239 -13.29 -21.22 -5.85
C GLN A 239 -12.12 -20.23 -5.92
N ALA A 240 -12.04 -19.28 -4.99
CA ALA A 240 -10.95 -18.30 -4.99
C ALA A 240 -9.57 -18.93 -4.72
N ARG A 241 -9.49 -19.98 -3.88
CA ARG A 241 -8.24 -20.73 -3.66
C ARG A 241 -7.88 -21.61 -4.86
N GLU A 242 -8.87 -22.22 -5.52
CA GLU A 242 -8.67 -22.96 -6.77
C GLU A 242 -8.15 -22.05 -7.89
N GLU A 243 -8.76 -20.87 -8.07
CA GLU A 243 -8.27 -19.82 -8.99
C GLU A 243 -6.82 -19.44 -8.67
N ALA A 244 -6.52 -19.20 -7.39
CA ALA A 244 -5.19 -18.83 -6.94
C ALA A 244 -4.15 -19.93 -7.16
N ALA A 245 -4.49 -21.19 -6.90
CA ALA A 245 -3.61 -22.33 -7.14
C ALA A 245 -3.36 -22.55 -8.64
N ALA A 246 -4.40 -22.42 -9.47
CA ALA A 246 -4.29 -22.55 -10.92
C ALA A 246 -3.48 -21.42 -11.57
N ALA A 247 -3.45 -20.24 -10.94
CA ALA A 247 -2.71 -19.08 -11.42
C ALA A 247 -1.19 -19.12 -11.14
N VAL A 248 -0.72 -20.11 -10.37
CA VAL A 248 0.71 -20.31 -10.07
C VAL A 248 1.45 -20.69 -11.36
N LYS A 249 2.58 -20.02 -11.60
CA LYS A 249 3.41 -20.18 -12.79
C LYS A 249 4.78 -20.73 -12.43
N LYS A 250 5.30 -21.59 -13.30
CA LYS A 250 6.73 -21.92 -13.34
C LYS A 250 7.47 -20.79 -14.04
N THR A 251 8.66 -20.48 -13.56
CA THR A 251 9.51 -19.40 -14.09
C THR A 251 10.98 -19.82 -13.95
N SER A 252 11.85 -19.22 -14.76
CA SER A 252 13.30 -19.35 -14.61
C SER A 252 13.89 -18.34 -13.61
N PHE A 253 13.04 -17.61 -12.87
CA PHE A 253 13.46 -16.67 -11.83
C PHE A 253 14.36 -17.33 -10.80
N GLU A 254 15.43 -16.62 -10.44
CA GLU A 254 16.38 -17.05 -9.42
C GLU A 254 16.70 -15.87 -8.50
N ALA A 255 16.72 -16.14 -7.20
CA ALA A 255 17.14 -15.19 -6.19
C ALA A 255 18.17 -15.77 -5.22
N TYR A 256 19.13 -14.93 -4.85
CA TYR A 256 20.07 -15.19 -3.76
C TYR A 256 19.70 -14.38 -2.53
N ALA A 257 19.73 -15.04 -1.38
CA ALA A 257 19.58 -14.46 -0.06
C ALA A 257 20.86 -14.75 0.70
N SER A 258 21.66 -13.73 1.02
CA SER A 258 22.84 -13.95 1.85
C SER A 258 22.91 -13.00 3.01
N ASP A 259 23.53 -13.46 4.09
CA ASP A 259 23.82 -12.68 5.28
C ASP A 259 25.16 -13.14 5.85
N ILE A 260 25.79 -12.29 6.67
CA ILE A 260 27.00 -12.67 7.42
C ILE A 260 26.65 -13.54 8.63
N ASP A 261 25.44 -13.38 9.17
CA ASP A 261 24.97 -14.12 10.33
C ASP A 261 24.40 -15.48 9.90
N GLN A 262 25.08 -16.54 10.30
CA GLN A 262 24.67 -17.92 10.03
C GLN A 262 23.28 -18.25 10.61
N THR A 263 22.91 -17.64 11.73
CA THR A 263 21.59 -17.81 12.36
C THR A 263 20.49 -17.25 11.46
N MET A 264 20.72 -16.05 10.91
CA MET A 264 19.79 -15.41 9.99
C MET A 264 19.65 -16.20 8.69
N VAL A 265 20.76 -16.74 8.16
CA VAL A 265 20.72 -17.59 6.97
C VAL A 265 19.94 -18.88 7.22
N HIS A 266 20.13 -19.54 8.35
CA HIS A 266 19.38 -20.75 8.69
C HIS A 266 17.87 -20.46 8.76
N MET A 267 17.50 -19.38 9.44
CA MET A 267 16.12 -18.89 9.50
C MET A 267 15.55 -18.54 8.12
N ALA A 268 16.35 -17.92 7.24
CA ALA A 268 15.96 -17.66 5.86
C ALA A 268 15.67 -18.95 5.09
N GLN A 269 16.51 -19.98 5.23
CA GLN A 269 16.29 -21.29 4.61
C GLN A 269 14.96 -21.91 5.07
N GLU A 270 14.66 -21.87 6.37
CA GLU A 270 13.39 -22.36 6.88
C GLU A 270 12.18 -21.58 6.34
N ASN A 271 12.26 -20.24 6.34
CA ASN A 271 11.21 -19.38 5.82
C ASN A 271 10.97 -19.62 4.32
N ILE A 272 12.04 -19.78 3.54
CA ILE A 272 11.98 -20.11 2.10
C ILE A 272 11.29 -21.46 1.90
N ALA A 273 11.61 -22.47 2.71
CA ALA A 273 10.98 -23.78 2.65
C ALA A 273 9.50 -23.71 3.02
N ARG A 274 9.14 -23.03 4.12
CA ARG A 274 7.74 -22.82 4.54
C ARG A 274 6.92 -22.03 3.52
N ALA A 275 7.55 -21.11 2.79
CA ALA A 275 6.91 -20.38 1.70
C ALA A 275 6.78 -21.19 0.39
N GLY A 276 7.36 -22.40 0.33
CA GLY A 276 7.37 -23.24 -0.89
C GLY A 276 8.30 -22.72 -1.99
N MET A 277 9.29 -21.88 -1.67
CA MET A 277 10.11 -21.15 -2.64
C MET A 277 11.55 -21.66 -2.78
N ALA A 278 11.86 -22.83 -2.21
CA ALA A 278 13.22 -23.41 -2.20
C ALA A 278 13.81 -23.68 -3.59
N SER A 279 12.97 -23.87 -4.62
CA SER A 279 13.43 -24.03 -6.00
C SER A 279 13.85 -22.71 -6.67
N TYR A 280 13.49 -21.56 -6.10
CA TYR A 280 13.72 -20.24 -6.70
C TYR A 280 14.67 -19.36 -5.86
N VAL A 281 14.75 -19.61 -4.55
CA VAL A 281 15.55 -18.80 -3.62
C VAL A 281 16.60 -19.67 -2.95
N ARG A 282 17.87 -19.29 -3.11
CA ARG A 282 19.00 -19.93 -2.43
C ARG A 282 19.53 -19.04 -1.31
N ALA A 283 19.53 -19.55 -0.09
CA ALA A 283 20.08 -18.88 1.08
C ALA A 283 21.44 -19.44 1.51
N PHE A 284 22.44 -18.57 1.73
CA PHE A 284 23.80 -18.96 2.13
C PHE A 284 24.56 -17.84 2.86
N VAL A 285 25.55 -18.20 3.68
CA VAL A 285 26.40 -17.24 4.39
C VAL A 285 27.34 -16.55 3.42
N LYS A 286 27.32 -15.22 3.36
CA LYS A 286 28.27 -14.40 2.59
C LYS A 286 28.27 -12.96 3.06
N ASP A 287 29.46 -12.37 3.09
CA ASP A 287 29.64 -10.94 3.33
C ASP A 287 29.29 -10.12 2.08
N ALA A 288 28.34 -9.20 2.24
CA ALA A 288 27.90 -8.24 1.22
C ALA A 288 29.07 -7.44 0.63
N ARG A 289 30.14 -7.21 1.39
CA ARG A 289 31.36 -6.48 0.98
C ARG A 289 32.25 -7.27 0.03
N THR A 290 31.95 -8.55 -0.21
CA THR A 290 32.76 -9.46 -1.05
C THR A 290 31.97 -10.08 -2.20
N ILE A 291 30.73 -9.62 -2.43
CA ILE A 291 29.88 -10.18 -3.50
C ILE A 291 30.42 -9.84 -4.88
N GLN A 292 30.27 -10.75 -5.82
CA GLN A 292 30.73 -10.58 -7.19
C GLN A 292 29.62 -11.01 -8.13
N THR A 293 29.58 -10.41 -9.33
CA THR A 293 28.52 -10.69 -10.31
C THR A 293 28.62 -12.10 -10.91
N GLY A 294 29.82 -12.69 -10.91
CA GLY A 294 30.08 -13.94 -11.62
C GLY A 294 29.76 -13.86 -13.12
N GLY A 295 29.85 -12.66 -13.72
CA GLY A 295 29.48 -12.42 -15.13
C GLY A 295 27.97 -12.37 -15.40
N ARG A 296 27.12 -12.46 -14.37
CA ARG A 296 25.66 -12.44 -14.52
C ARG A 296 25.12 -11.01 -14.54
N ARG A 297 23.97 -10.81 -15.19
CA ARG A 297 23.11 -9.64 -14.95
C ARG A 297 22.36 -9.84 -13.63
N GLY A 298 22.20 -8.76 -12.87
CA GLY A 298 21.45 -8.84 -11.62
C GLY A 298 20.90 -7.52 -11.11
N THR A 299 20.10 -7.65 -10.07
CA THR A 299 19.48 -6.56 -9.33
C THR A 299 19.66 -6.81 -7.84
N ILE A 300 20.26 -5.86 -7.14
CA ILE A 300 20.28 -5.84 -5.68
C ILE A 300 18.97 -5.27 -5.17
N VAL A 301 18.34 -5.97 -4.23
CA VAL A 301 17.20 -5.45 -3.46
C VAL A 301 17.45 -5.79 -2.02
N THR A 302 17.70 -4.79 -1.18
CA THR A 302 18.16 -5.06 0.19
C THR A 302 17.71 -4.02 1.19
N ASN A 303 17.74 -4.43 2.44
CA ASN A 303 17.38 -3.64 3.59
C ASN A 303 18.52 -3.67 4.63
N PRO A 304 19.58 -2.86 4.45
CA PRO A 304 20.71 -2.82 5.38
C PRO A 304 20.26 -2.41 6.79
N PRO A 305 21.04 -2.75 7.84
CA PRO A 305 20.73 -2.33 9.19
C PRO A 305 20.73 -0.80 9.31
N TYR A 306 19.77 -0.25 10.05
CA TYR A 306 19.73 1.16 10.40
C TYR A 306 20.35 1.35 11.79
N GLY A 307 21.08 2.45 12.00
CA GLY A 307 21.84 2.77 13.21
C GLY A 307 21.03 3.01 14.50
N GLU A 308 19.90 2.34 14.69
CA GLU A 308 19.03 2.55 15.85
C GLU A 308 19.03 1.38 16.86
N ARG A 309 19.55 0.17 16.52
CA ARG A 309 19.42 -1.01 17.42
C ARG A 309 20.55 -2.05 17.41
N LEU A 310 21.04 -2.48 16.24
CA LEU A 310 22.09 -3.53 16.14
C LEU A 310 23.50 -2.97 15.96
N MET A 311 23.58 -1.67 15.68
CA MET A 311 24.77 -1.00 15.18
C MET A 311 24.64 0.48 15.51
N THR A 312 25.74 1.14 15.86
CA THR A 312 25.71 2.60 16.04
C THR A 312 25.55 3.30 14.69
N PRO A 313 25.08 4.56 14.65
CA PRO A 313 25.02 5.32 13.40
C PRO A 313 26.36 5.35 12.65
N GLU A 314 27.48 5.48 13.37
CA GLU A 314 28.83 5.53 12.79
C GLU A 314 29.20 4.22 12.10
N GLN A 315 28.96 3.09 12.77
CA GLN A 315 29.17 1.76 12.20
C GLN A 315 28.28 1.52 10.97
N ALA A 316 27.04 2.03 11.00
CA ALA A 316 26.14 1.94 9.85
C ALA A 316 26.65 2.77 8.67
N HIS A 317 27.16 3.98 8.91
CA HIS A 317 27.76 4.84 7.88
C HIS A 317 29.03 4.22 7.27
N GLU A 318 29.88 3.61 8.10
CA GLU A 318 31.05 2.85 7.65
C GLU A 318 30.62 1.70 6.74
N LEU A 319 29.63 0.90 7.16
CA LEU A 319 29.06 -0.15 6.34
C LEU A 319 28.51 0.39 5.02
N TYR A 320 27.74 1.48 5.02
CA TYR A 320 27.22 2.08 3.79
C TYR A 320 28.34 2.52 2.84
N THR A 321 29.44 3.03 3.38
CA THR A 321 30.63 3.41 2.62
C THR A 321 31.32 2.20 1.98
N GLU A 322 31.48 1.11 2.74
CA GLU A 322 32.05 -0.16 2.25
C GLU A 322 31.15 -0.80 1.19
N LEU A 323 29.83 -0.83 1.41
CA LEU A 323 28.85 -1.30 0.44
C LEU A 323 28.85 -0.45 -0.82
N GLY A 324 28.95 0.87 -0.72
CA GLY A 324 29.04 1.79 -1.86
C GLY A 324 30.24 1.47 -2.74
N LYS A 325 31.42 1.28 -2.11
CA LYS A 325 32.66 0.85 -2.79
C LYS A 325 32.48 -0.50 -3.46
N GLN A 326 31.96 -1.49 -2.74
CA GLN A 326 31.81 -2.83 -3.30
C GLN A 326 30.77 -2.88 -4.42
N PHE A 327 29.61 -2.27 -4.24
CA PHE A 327 28.52 -2.34 -5.21
C PHE A 327 28.84 -1.55 -6.48
N ALA A 328 29.72 -0.55 -6.41
CA ALA A 328 30.27 0.09 -7.60
C ALA A 328 31.05 -0.89 -8.52
N THR A 329 31.57 -2.00 -7.98
CA THR A 329 32.26 -3.03 -8.77
C THR A 329 31.31 -3.99 -9.51
N LEU A 330 30.01 -3.94 -9.21
CA LEU A 330 29.01 -4.88 -9.76
C LEU A 330 28.50 -4.47 -11.14
N ASP A 331 29.24 -3.61 -11.85
CA ASP A 331 28.94 -3.17 -13.21
C ASP A 331 27.49 -2.67 -13.39
N ARG A 332 26.74 -3.19 -14.37
CA ARG A 332 25.38 -2.74 -14.77
C ARG A 332 24.27 -3.22 -13.84
N TRP A 333 24.59 -3.72 -12.65
CA TRP A 333 23.58 -4.18 -11.71
C TRP A 333 22.73 -3.01 -11.23
N GLN A 334 21.41 -3.22 -11.20
CA GLN A 334 20.47 -2.26 -10.64
C GLN A 334 20.42 -2.46 -9.12
N MET A 335 20.16 -1.40 -8.35
CA MET A 335 20.11 -1.49 -6.89
C MET A 335 18.89 -0.75 -6.34
N TYR A 336 18.26 -1.38 -5.36
CA TYR A 336 17.09 -0.90 -4.64
C TYR A 336 17.37 -1.08 -3.15
N ILE A 337 17.75 0.00 -2.48
CA ILE A 337 18.24 -0.06 -1.10
C ILE A 337 17.27 0.73 -0.22
N LEU A 338 16.71 0.06 0.79
CA LEU A 338 15.87 0.71 1.79
C LEU A 338 16.75 1.26 2.91
N SER A 339 16.59 2.53 3.27
CA SER A 339 17.23 3.10 4.46
C SER A 339 16.33 4.11 5.17
N ALA A 340 16.41 4.19 6.49
CA ALA A 340 15.80 5.26 7.28
C ALA A 340 16.67 6.54 7.30
N ASP A 341 17.94 6.43 6.93
CA ASP A 341 18.89 7.54 6.86
C ASP A 341 18.68 8.37 5.59
N GLU A 342 18.41 9.67 5.76
CA GLU A 342 18.25 10.64 4.67
C GLU A 342 19.59 10.96 3.97
N ASP A 343 20.69 10.84 4.70
CA ASP A 343 22.05 11.07 4.21
C ASP A 343 22.68 9.79 3.64
N PHE A 344 21.94 8.68 3.55
CA PHE A 344 22.42 7.43 2.96
C PHE A 344 23.16 7.62 1.61
N PRO A 345 22.69 8.43 0.63
CA PRO A 345 23.41 8.65 -0.62
C PRO A 345 24.79 9.31 -0.47
N HIS A 346 25.00 10.08 0.60
CA HIS A 346 26.29 10.69 0.94
C HIS A 346 27.30 9.60 1.31
N TRP A 347 26.94 8.75 2.28
CA TRP A 347 27.76 7.64 2.76
C TRP A 347 27.96 6.56 1.71
N PHE A 348 26.91 6.23 0.95
CA PHE A 348 26.97 5.28 -0.16
C PHE A 348 27.77 5.80 -1.36
N HIS A 349 28.21 7.07 -1.34
CA HIS A 349 28.98 7.75 -2.39
C HIS A 349 28.37 7.65 -3.79
N ARG A 350 27.05 7.53 -3.88
CA ARG A 350 26.31 7.51 -5.13
C ARG A 350 24.95 8.16 -4.94
N ARG A 351 24.67 9.14 -5.79
CA ARG A 351 23.34 9.77 -5.86
C ARG A 351 22.34 8.76 -6.42
N ALA A 352 21.18 8.63 -5.77
CA ALA A 352 20.09 7.81 -6.28
C ALA A 352 19.45 8.45 -7.52
N ASP A 353 19.08 7.62 -8.50
CA ASP A 353 18.35 8.04 -9.69
C ASP A 353 16.90 8.41 -9.37
N LYS A 354 16.34 7.74 -8.36
CA LYS A 354 15.01 8.01 -7.81
C LYS A 354 14.98 7.66 -6.33
N ILE A 355 14.29 8.47 -5.55
CA ILE A 355 14.04 8.23 -4.13
C ILE A 355 12.53 8.14 -3.96
N ARG A 356 12.06 7.09 -3.28
CA ARG A 356 10.65 6.93 -2.94
C ARG A 356 10.51 6.84 -1.43
N ARG A 357 9.74 7.76 -0.85
CA ARG A 357 9.37 7.72 0.56
C ARG A 357 8.39 6.56 0.79
N VAL A 358 8.69 5.74 1.78
CA VAL A 358 7.89 4.60 2.23
C VAL A 358 7.94 4.53 3.76
N TYR A 359 7.17 3.63 4.37
CA TYR A 359 7.15 3.47 5.82
C TYR A 359 7.28 2.00 6.17
N ASN A 360 8.21 1.68 7.08
CA ASN A 360 8.28 0.36 7.70
C ASN A 360 7.62 0.43 9.09
N GLY A 361 6.33 0.11 9.15
CA GLY A 361 5.52 0.41 10.33
C GLY A 361 5.40 1.93 10.54
N ARG A 362 5.94 2.44 11.66
CA ARG A 362 5.97 3.88 11.97
C ARG A 362 7.26 4.57 11.53
N LEU A 363 8.30 3.80 11.20
CA LEU A 363 9.58 4.33 10.78
C LEU A 363 9.47 4.83 9.33
N ARG A 364 9.77 6.11 9.12
CA ARG A 364 9.86 6.68 7.77
C ARG A 364 11.16 6.21 7.13
N CYS A 365 11.05 5.60 5.96
CA CYS A 365 12.19 5.11 5.19
C CYS A 365 12.15 5.65 3.76
N PHE A 366 13.27 5.45 3.07
CA PHE A 366 13.47 5.83 1.69
C PHE A 366 13.97 4.63 0.91
N LEU A 367 13.28 4.30 -0.17
CA LEU A 367 13.78 3.35 -1.15
C LEU A 367 14.60 4.11 -2.20
N TYR A 368 15.92 4.02 -2.07
CA TYR A 368 16.90 4.57 -2.99
C TYR A 368 17.06 3.63 -4.18
N GLN A 369 16.86 4.17 -5.39
CA GLN A 369 16.85 3.39 -6.63
C GLN A 369 17.99 3.85 -7.53
N TYR A 370 18.78 2.88 -7.97
CA TYR A 370 19.96 3.07 -8.82
C TYR A 370 19.82 2.14 -10.02
N PHE A 371 19.37 2.65 -11.15
CA PHE A 371 19.08 1.86 -12.36
C PHE A 371 19.75 2.41 -13.62
N ARG A 372 20.39 3.58 -13.53
CA ARG A 372 21.23 4.13 -14.60
C ARG A 372 22.68 3.69 -14.41
N ASN A 373 23.38 3.48 -15.51
CA ASN A 373 24.83 3.24 -15.47
C ASN A 373 25.55 4.44 -14.85
N ALA A 374 26.62 4.20 -14.09
CA ALA A 374 27.38 5.24 -13.40
C ALA A 374 27.87 6.34 -14.35
N ASP A 375 28.34 5.97 -15.54
CA ASP A 375 28.79 6.92 -16.58
C ASP A 375 27.66 7.80 -17.13
N HIS A 376 26.45 7.24 -17.23
CA HIS A 376 25.27 8.00 -17.66
C HIS A 376 24.78 8.93 -16.55
N ALA A 377 24.90 8.52 -15.28
CA ALA A 377 24.60 9.38 -14.14
C ALA A 377 25.57 10.57 -14.07
N ALA A 378 26.88 10.34 -14.26
CA ALA A 378 27.90 11.40 -14.29
C ALA A 378 27.65 12.41 -15.43
N LYS A 379 27.40 11.94 -16.66
CA LYS A 379 27.07 12.81 -17.81
C LYS A 379 25.76 13.58 -17.65
N PHE A 380 24.76 12.98 -17.00
CA PHE A 380 23.49 13.68 -16.70
C PHE A 380 23.70 14.78 -15.65
N GLU A 381 24.53 14.55 -14.64
CA GLU A 381 24.86 15.53 -13.63
C GLU A 381 25.65 16.71 -14.22
N GLU A 382 26.61 16.43 -15.10
CA GLU A 382 27.37 17.45 -15.81
C GLU A 382 26.44 18.35 -16.66
N ARG A 383 25.45 17.77 -17.35
CA ARG A 383 24.40 18.49 -18.09
C ARG A 383 23.48 19.32 -17.19
N ARG A 384 23.15 18.82 -15.99
CA ARG A 384 22.29 19.53 -15.03
C ARG A 384 23.02 20.68 -14.33
N GLN A 385 24.31 20.51 -14.05
CA GLN A 385 25.18 21.56 -13.50
C GLN A 385 25.47 22.66 -14.53
N THR A 386 25.67 22.30 -15.80
CA THR A 386 25.78 23.28 -16.90
C THR A 386 24.46 24.03 -17.12
N GLN A 387 23.29 23.39 -17.00
CA GLN A 387 22.00 24.10 -17.04
C GLN A 387 21.79 25.05 -15.85
N LYS A 388 22.20 24.68 -14.64
CA LYS A 388 22.16 25.57 -13.45
C LYS A 388 23.16 26.74 -13.52
N ARG A 389 24.30 26.56 -14.19
CA ARG A 389 25.31 27.61 -14.42
C ARG A 389 24.95 28.54 -15.59
N GLY A 390 24.20 28.04 -16.57
CA GLY A 390 23.68 28.82 -17.70
C GLY A 390 22.56 29.81 -17.32
N SER A 391 21.88 29.59 -16.20
CA SER A 391 20.88 30.52 -15.65
C SER A 391 21.47 31.62 -14.75
N SER A 392 22.80 31.75 -14.67
CA SER A 392 23.47 32.68 -13.75
C SER A 392 24.60 33.50 -14.38
N LYS A 393 24.38 34.14 -15.55
CA LYS A 393 25.12 35.32 -16.07
C LYS A 393 24.18 36.04 -17.06
N SER A 394 23.83 37.32 -17.00
CA SER A 394 24.46 38.51 -16.40
C SER A 394 23.45 39.67 -16.22
N PRO A 395 23.81 40.73 -15.46
CA PRO A 395 22.92 41.80 -14.94
C PRO A 395 23.08 43.15 -15.68
N THR A 396 22.12 44.09 -15.56
CA THR A 396 22.33 45.50 -15.14
C THR A 396 21.09 46.40 -15.33
N ALA A 397 20.73 47.06 -14.22
CA ALA A 397 20.16 48.39 -14.02
C ALA A 397 19.46 49.16 -15.17
N ARG A 398 18.21 49.56 -14.92
CA ARG A 398 17.83 50.97 -14.70
C ARG A 398 16.44 51.06 -14.06
N VAL A 399 16.42 51.43 -12.78
CA VAL A 399 15.27 52.09 -12.16
C VAL A 399 15.63 53.57 -12.13
N SER A 400 14.90 54.39 -12.87
CA SER A 400 14.85 55.84 -12.66
C SER A 400 13.41 56.29 -12.77
N SER A 401 12.84 56.60 -11.61
CA SER A 401 11.94 57.72 -11.33
C SER A 401 11.07 58.24 -12.48
N PHE A 402 9.74 58.18 -12.34
CA PHE A 402 8.86 59.32 -12.65
C PHE A 402 7.48 59.18 -11.97
N ASP A 403 7.27 60.13 -11.05
CA ASP A 403 6.06 60.85 -10.65
C ASP A 403 4.65 60.23 -10.60
N LEU A 404 4.06 60.48 -9.43
CA LEU A 404 2.67 60.77 -9.13
C LEU A 404 1.95 61.59 -10.23
N ARG A 405 0.71 61.20 -10.59
CA ARG A 405 -0.44 62.11 -10.65
C ARG A 405 -1.77 61.39 -10.85
N ALA A 406 -2.74 61.84 -10.07
CA ALA A 406 -4.17 61.57 -10.17
C ALA A 406 -4.78 62.08 -11.48
N GLY A 407 -5.94 61.53 -11.86
CA GLY A 407 -6.80 62.13 -12.87
C GLY A 407 -7.91 61.21 -13.37
N ASP A 408 -9.10 61.34 -12.77
CA ASP A 408 -10.39 61.01 -13.37
C ASP A 408 -10.51 61.53 -14.82
N LYS A 409 -11.17 60.77 -15.70
CA LYS A 409 -12.45 61.17 -16.35
C LYS A 409 -12.94 60.21 -17.44
N HIS A 410 -14.27 60.12 -17.47
CA HIS A 410 -15.17 59.45 -18.41
C HIS A 410 -14.94 59.65 -19.92
N ASN A 411 -15.28 58.62 -20.70
CA ASN A 411 -16.29 58.60 -21.79
C ASN A 411 -16.35 57.16 -22.36
N ASN A 412 -17.43 56.39 -22.23
CA ASN A 412 -18.73 56.43 -22.92
C ASN A 412 -18.70 55.96 -24.39
N VAL A 413 -19.79 55.30 -24.80
CA VAL A 413 -20.26 55.01 -26.18
C VAL A 413 -20.18 53.53 -26.66
N SER A 414 -21.33 52.86 -26.44
CA SER A 414 -22.18 52.10 -27.39
C SER A 414 -21.66 50.90 -28.20
N GLY A 415 -22.48 49.85 -28.26
CA GLY A 415 -22.43 48.84 -29.33
C GLY A 415 -23.32 47.62 -29.09
N ALA A 416 -24.64 47.81 -29.16
CA ALA A 416 -25.64 46.73 -29.16
C ALA A 416 -25.89 46.17 -30.58
N ARG A 417 -26.22 44.87 -30.67
CA ARG A 417 -27.22 44.17 -31.54
C ARG A 417 -26.86 42.67 -31.58
N VAL A 418 -27.66 41.70 -31.14
CA VAL A 418 -29.06 41.32 -31.49
C VAL A 418 -29.21 40.87 -32.94
N CYS A 419 -29.53 39.57 -33.11
CA CYS A 419 -30.69 38.98 -33.81
C CYS A 419 -30.49 37.44 -33.83
N GLN A 420 -31.32 36.57 -33.23
CA GLN A 420 -32.71 36.19 -33.57
C GLN A 420 -32.84 35.81 -35.07
N ASP A 421 -33.49 34.73 -35.52
CA ASP A 421 -34.47 33.85 -34.91
C ASP A 421 -34.87 32.70 -35.89
N HIS A 422 -35.70 31.76 -35.39
CA HIS A 422 -36.75 30.99 -36.11
C HIS A 422 -36.32 29.75 -36.95
N LYS A 423 -36.95 28.56 -36.89
CA LYS A 423 -38.39 28.25 -36.83
C LYS A 423 -38.63 26.73 -36.59
N ARG A 424 -39.66 26.35 -35.83
CA ARG A 424 -40.41 25.06 -35.95
C ARG A 424 -41.37 25.14 -37.14
N PRO A 425 -41.84 23.99 -37.70
CA PRO A 425 -43.22 23.53 -37.43
C PRO A 425 -43.33 21.97 -37.43
N LYS A 426 -44.11 21.32 -36.54
CA LYS A 426 -45.55 20.95 -36.53
C LYS A 426 -45.75 19.42 -36.70
N GLN A 427 -46.79 18.95 -36.02
CA GLN A 427 -47.28 17.57 -35.89
C GLN A 427 -47.79 16.96 -37.21
N ALA A 428 -47.77 15.63 -37.29
CA ALA A 428 -48.79 14.83 -37.97
C ALA A 428 -49.03 13.51 -37.23
N LYS A 429 -50.31 13.20 -37.03
CA LYS A 429 -50.86 11.91 -36.56
C LYS A 429 -50.65 10.83 -37.64
N ASN A 430 -50.51 9.57 -37.23
CA ASN A 430 -51.24 8.50 -37.91
C ASN A 430 -51.59 7.35 -36.94
N LYS A 431 -52.86 6.93 -37.01
CA LYS A 431 -53.42 5.67 -36.51
C LYS A 431 -53.36 4.66 -37.66
N GLY A 432 -53.35 3.35 -37.35
CA GLY A 432 -53.95 2.33 -38.20
C GLY A 432 -53.12 1.07 -38.47
N ASP A 433 -53.60 -0.04 -37.88
CA ASP A 433 -53.70 -1.42 -38.40
C ASP A 433 -52.44 -2.23 -38.77
N ALA A 434 -52.09 -3.18 -37.88
CA ALA A 434 -52.20 -4.64 -38.08
C ALA A 434 -51.78 -5.38 -36.80
#